data_AF-A0A9E3W6E9-F1
#
_entry.id   AF-A0A9E3W6E9-F1
#
_cell.length_a   1.000
_cell.length_b   1.000
_cell.length_c   1.000
_cell.angle_alpha   90.00
_cell.angle_beta   90.00
_cell.angle_gamma   90.00
#
_symmetry.space_group_name_H-M   'P 1'
#
loop_
_entity.id
_entity.type
_entity.pdbx_description
1 polymer ?
#
loop_
_entity_poly.entity_id
_entity_poly.type
_entity_poly.pdbx_seq_one_letter_code
_entity_poly.pdbx_strand_id
1 'polypeptide(L)'
;EWGVGLMKLQANLPDTLPGQNVTFLMFGDVEIHNAVPSDGSPNTELHAMQAFRLRTGIGDAPCEGAPQSGLVVQTPQGAGSVVFNINGVDVEMGSTVFFQADVEEGMTVSTLEGAANVSAELGSQPILAGTWARIPLDESLQPSRAPGWPRPYTCRSAIHEALPLRLLPRSIDIAPAMEDDQFDVVQANIEAELPICGQEGFPDCEDYPFLRGDHQCLLVQGPLCD
;
A
#
# COMPACT_ATOMS: atom_id res chain seq x y z
N GLU A 1 1.41 -4.62 -26.76
CA GLU A 1 0.62 -5.73 -26.17
C GLU A 1 0.47 -5.43 -24.68
N TRP A 2 -0.72 -5.60 -24.12
CA TRP A 2 -0.94 -5.37 -22.68
C TRP A 2 -0.69 -6.69 -21.95
N GLY A 3 0.35 -6.71 -21.11
CA GLY A 3 0.81 -7.91 -20.40
C GLY A 3 0.26 -7.96 -18.98
N VAL A 4 0.07 -9.17 -18.47
CA VAL A 4 -0.23 -9.42 -17.05
C VAL A 4 0.75 -10.42 -16.49
N GLY A 5 1.30 -10.12 -15.32
CA GLY A 5 2.16 -11.02 -14.54
C GLY A 5 1.55 -11.28 -13.17
N LEU A 6 1.47 -12.55 -12.78
CA LEU A 6 1.07 -12.97 -11.44
C LEU A 6 2.26 -13.63 -10.74
N MET A 7 2.68 -13.10 -9.61
CA MET A 7 3.72 -13.70 -8.77
C MET A 7 3.15 -14.04 -7.40
N LYS A 8 3.50 -15.22 -6.88
CA LYS A 8 3.23 -15.61 -5.51
C LYS A 8 4.54 -15.60 -4.75
N LEU A 9 4.62 -14.76 -3.72
CA LEU A 9 5.81 -14.52 -2.94
C LEU A 9 5.56 -15.03 -1.52
N GLN A 10 6.53 -15.78 -1.00
CA GLN A 10 6.55 -16.14 0.41
C GLN A 10 7.15 -14.96 1.17
N ALA A 11 6.30 -14.09 1.71
CA ALA A 11 6.73 -13.09 2.69
C ALA A 11 6.81 -13.76 4.07
N ASN A 12 7.76 -13.34 4.91
CA ASN A 12 7.75 -13.73 6.32
C ASN A 12 6.65 -12.95 7.02
N LEU A 13 5.47 -13.56 7.04
CA LEU A 13 4.26 -13.02 7.64
C LEU A 13 4.16 -13.56 9.09
N PRO A 14 4.02 -12.69 10.11
CA PRO A 14 3.75 -13.17 11.46
C PRO A 14 2.47 -14.02 11.46
N ASP A 15 2.47 -15.12 12.20
CA ASP A 15 1.31 -15.99 12.39
C ASP A 15 0.72 -16.68 11.14
N THR A 16 1.51 -16.81 10.06
CA THR A 16 1.03 -17.53 8.87
C THR A 16 1.27 -19.02 8.89
N LEU A 17 0.24 -19.77 8.47
CA LEU A 17 0.36 -21.19 8.21
C LEU A 17 1.28 -21.41 6.98
N PRO A 18 2.10 -22.47 6.97
CA PRO A 18 2.87 -22.84 5.79
C PRO A 18 1.97 -22.89 4.53
N GLY A 19 2.36 -22.15 3.49
CA GLY A 19 1.62 -22.08 2.21
C GLY A 19 0.82 -20.79 1.98
N GLN A 20 0.81 -19.86 2.93
CA GLN A 20 0.25 -18.53 2.71
C GLN A 20 1.27 -17.63 2.00
N ASN A 21 0.95 -17.22 0.77
CA ASN A 21 1.79 -16.36 -0.07
C ASN A 21 1.11 -15.02 -0.32
N VAL A 22 1.89 -13.96 -0.37
CA VAL A 22 1.45 -12.68 -0.91
C VAL A 22 1.40 -12.77 -2.42
N THR A 23 0.36 -12.21 -3.02
CA THR A 23 0.20 -12.19 -4.47
C THR A 23 0.50 -10.81 -5.01
N PHE A 24 1.40 -10.74 -5.99
CA PHE A 24 1.64 -9.55 -6.79
C PHE A 24 0.98 -9.77 -8.16
N LEU A 25 0.03 -8.90 -8.49
CA LEU A 25 -0.62 -8.83 -9.78
C LEU A 25 -0.14 -7.56 -10.47
N MET A 26 0.73 -7.71 -11.46
CA MET A 26 1.29 -6.61 -12.25
C MET A 26 0.63 -6.60 -13.62
N PHE A 27 0.35 -5.43 -14.16
CA PHE A 27 -0.24 -5.30 -15.48
C PHE A 27 0.16 -4.01 -16.16
N GLY A 28 0.29 -4.07 -17.49
CA GLY A 28 0.79 -2.98 -18.31
C GLY A 28 2.32 -2.87 -18.27
N ASP A 29 2.85 -1.65 -18.30
CA ASP A 29 4.28 -1.33 -18.19
C ASP A 29 4.68 -1.20 -16.71
N VAL A 30 5.18 -2.29 -16.14
CA VAL A 30 5.60 -2.39 -14.74
C VAL A 30 7.01 -2.96 -14.67
N GLU A 31 7.92 -2.22 -14.03
CA GLU A 31 9.26 -2.70 -13.69
C GLU A 31 9.40 -2.86 -12.18
N ILE A 32 9.87 -4.03 -11.75
CA ILE A 32 10.25 -4.32 -10.37
C ILE A 32 11.72 -4.72 -10.31
N HIS A 33 12.48 -4.07 -9.44
CA HIS A 33 13.88 -4.41 -9.18
C HIS A 33 14.08 -4.70 -7.69
N ASN A 34 14.53 -5.91 -7.34
CA ASN A 34 14.83 -6.25 -5.95
C ASN A 34 15.86 -5.27 -5.35
N ALA A 35 15.56 -4.72 -4.17
CA ALA A 35 16.41 -3.74 -3.48
C ALA A 35 17.27 -4.37 -2.37
N VAL A 36 17.08 -5.66 -2.09
CA VAL A 36 17.90 -6.40 -1.11
C VAL A 36 19.24 -6.81 -1.73
N PRO A 37 20.39 -6.52 -1.09
CA PRO A 37 21.69 -6.99 -1.54
C PRO A 37 21.74 -8.52 -1.70
N SER A 38 22.26 -8.99 -2.83
CA SER A 38 22.38 -10.43 -3.13
C SER A 38 23.59 -11.09 -2.48
N ASP A 39 24.38 -10.34 -1.69
CA ASP A 39 25.64 -10.80 -1.09
C ASP A 39 25.45 -11.68 0.15
N GLY A 40 24.21 -11.95 0.55
CA GLY A 40 23.89 -12.82 1.67
C GLY A 40 24.27 -12.24 3.02
N SER A 41 24.42 -10.90 3.12
CA SER A 41 24.64 -10.23 4.40
C SER A 41 23.54 -10.62 5.40
N PRO A 42 23.89 -11.28 6.53
CA PRO A 42 22.92 -11.81 7.48
C PRO A 42 22.21 -10.73 8.33
N ASN A 43 22.40 -9.45 8.00
CA ASN A 43 21.96 -8.31 8.79
C ASN A 43 20.85 -7.48 8.11
N THR A 44 20.17 -8.03 7.12
CA THR A 44 18.98 -7.40 6.53
C THR A 44 17.74 -8.05 7.14
N GLU A 45 16.99 -7.32 7.97
CA GLU A 45 15.68 -7.76 8.51
C GLU A 45 14.61 -7.92 7.40
N LEU A 46 14.93 -7.53 6.17
CA LEU A 46 14.09 -7.65 4.98
C LEU A 46 14.58 -8.79 4.08
N HIS A 47 13.66 -9.67 3.70
CA HIS A 47 13.91 -10.74 2.73
C HIS A 47 13.74 -10.24 1.29
N ALA A 48 14.33 -10.96 0.32
CA ALA A 48 14.17 -10.64 -1.10
C ALA A 48 12.68 -10.53 -1.46
N MET A 49 12.34 -9.52 -2.27
CA MET A 49 10.96 -9.14 -2.63
C MET A 49 10.09 -8.59 -1.48
N GLN A 50 10.62 -8.42 -0.26
CA GLN A 50 10.05 -7.51 0.74
C GLN A 50 10.58 -6.09 0.58
N ALA A 51 11.71 -5.90 -0.12
CA ALA A 51 12.21 -4.59 -0.52
C ALA A 51 12.46 -4.56 -2.04
N PHE A 52 11.83 -3.64 -2.75
CA PHE A 52 11.99 -3.51 -4.20
C PHE A 52 11.73 -2.09 -4.70
N ARG A 53 12.33 -1.77 -5.84
CA ARG A 53 11.99 -0.57 -6.61
C ARG A 53 10.87 -0.91 -7.59
N LEU A 54 9.87 -0.06 -7.67
CA LEU A 54 8.71 -0.11 -8.56
C LEU A 54 8.73 1.12 -9.47
N ARG A 55 8.54 0.88 -10.77
CA ARG A 55 8.20 1.90 -11.76
C ARG A 55 7.01 1.43 -12.59
N THR A 56 6.07 2.32 -12.87
CA THR A 56 4.86 2.03 -13.65
C THR A 56 4.66 3.09 -14.72
N GLY A 57 4.19 2.69 -15.90
CA GLY A 57 3.65 3.65 -16.87
C GLY A 57 2.43 4.38 -16.32
N ILE A 58 2.27 5.66 -16.68
CA ILE A 58 1.10 6.47 -16.33
C ILE A 58 0.48 7.02 -17.61
N GLY A 59 -0.85 7.02 -17.71
CA GLY A 59 -1.56 7.50 -18.89
C GLY A 59 -1.34 6.62 -20.12
N ASP A 60 -0.93 5.37 -19.91
CA ASP A 60 -0.45 4.44 -20.94
C ASP A 60 -1.48 3.37 -21.31
N ALA A 61 -2.68 3.43 -20.71
CA ALA A 61 -3.78 2.54 -21.07
C ALA A 61 -4.05 2.60 -22.59
N PRO A 62 -4.11 1.45 -23.28
CA PRO A 62 -4.19 1.40 -24.74
C PRO A 62 -5.54 1.89 -25.30
N CYS A 63 -6.56 1.99 -24.45
CA CYS A 63 -7.89 2.46 -24.79
C CYS A 63 -8.65 2.96 -23.56
N GLU A 64 -9.75 3.69 -23.80
CA GLU A 64 -10.68 4.09 -22.76
C GLU A 64 -11.28 2.86 -22.05
N GLY A 65 -11.26 2.86 -20.73
CA GLY A 65 -11.72 1.75 -19.88
C GLY A 65 -10.73 0.60 -19.70
N ALA A 66 -9.56 0.63 -20.37
CA ALA A 66 -8.48 -0.28 -20.00
C ALA A 66 -7.81 0.18 -18.69
N PRO A 67 -7.39 -0.77 -17.84
CA PRO A 67 -6.64 -0.45 -16.63
C PRO A 67 -5.32 0.25 -16.99
N GLN A 68 -4.99 1.27 -16.19
CA GLN A 68 -3.67 1.91 -16.16
C GLN A 68 -2.62 0.91 -15.67
N SER A 69 -1.36 1.09 -16.03
CA SER A 69 -0.31 0.23 -15.50
C SER A 69 -0.19 0.32 -13.99
N GLY A 70 0.09 -0.82 -13.35
CA GLY A 70 0.32 -0.84 -11.91
C GLY A 70 0.45 -2.22 -11.29
N LEU A 71 0.63 -2.19 -9.97
CA LEU A 71 0.87 -3.36 -9.13
C LEU A 71 -0.25 -3.45 -8.09
N VAL A 72 -0.96 -4.57 -8.06
CA VAL A 72 -1.84 -4.93 -6.95
C VAL A 72 -1.12 -5.94 -6.06
N VAL A 73 -1.04 -5.65 -4.77
CA VAL A 73 -0.52 -6.57 -3.75
C VAL A 73 -1.69 -7.07 -2.91
N GLN A 74 -1.87 -8.38 -2.86
CA GLN A 74 -2.88 -9.04 -2.03
C GLN A 74 -2.22 -9.93 -0.99
N THR A 75 -2.47 -9.64 0.28
CA THR A 75 -2.06 -10.47 1.40
C THR A 75 -3.12 -11.53 1.71
N PRO A 76 -2.74 -12.68 2.29
CA PRO A 76 -3.70 -13.67 2.75
C PRO A 76 -4.63 -13.09 3.83
N GLN A 77 -5.90 -13.51 3.82
CA GLN A 77 -6.86 -13.07 4.82
C GLN A 77 -6.53 -13.68 6.19
N GLY A 78 -6.62 -12.89 7.26
CA GLY A 78 -6.36 -13.33 8.63
C GLY A 78 -4.89 -13.62 8.94
N ALA A 79 -3.97 -13.23 8.04
CA ALA A 79 -2.51 -13.35 8.22
C ALA A 79 -1.88 -12.16 8.96
N GLY A 80 -2.69 -11.24 9.48
CA GLY A 80 -2.22 -9.95 10.01
C GLY A 80 -1.70 -9.00 8.92
N SER A 81 -0.85 -8.06 9.33
CA SER A 81 -0.21 -7.06 8.48
C SER A 81 1.13 -7.52 7.94
N VAL A 82 1.52 -6.95 6.79
CA VAL A 82 2.76 -7.26 6.06
C VAL A 82 3.46 -5.98 5.76
N VAL A 83 4.77 -5.92 6.00
CA VAL A 83 5.58 -4.76 5.67
C VAL A 83 6.33 -4.99 4.36
N PHE A 84 6.19 -4.05 3.43
CA PHE A 84 6.98 -3.93 2.21
C PHE A 84 7.75 -2.62 2.21
N ASN A 85 9.00 -2.64 1.76
CA ASN A 85 9.72 -1.43 1.38
C ASN A 85 9.65 -1.27 -0.14
N ILE A 86 8.87 -0.31 -0.61
CA ILE A 86 8.69 -0.02 -2.04
C ILE A 86 9.29 1.35 -2.30
N ASN A 87 10.32 1.43 -3.15
CA ASN A 87 10.99 2.71 -3.43
C ASN A 87 11.49 3.45 -2.18
N GLY A 88 11.87 2.74 -1.12
CA GLY A 88 12.26 3.36 0.15
C GLY A 88 11.10 3.87 1.01
N VAL A 89 9.86 3.56 0.64
CA VAL A 89 8.65 3.80 1.43
C VAL A 89 8.25 2.49 2.10
N ASP A 90 8.11 2.50 3.42
CA ASP A 90 7.61 1.37 4.18
C ASP A 90 6.08 1.35 4.14
N VAL A 91 5.51 0.23 3.73
CA VAL A 91 4.08 0.02 3.60
C VAL A 91 3.71 -1.19 4.43
N GLU A 92 3.13 -0.94 5.61
CA GLU A 92 2.49 -1.96 6.42
C GLU A 92 1.04 -2.09 5.95
N MET A 93 0.66 -3.25 5.41
CA MET A 93 -0.67 -3.45 4.84
C MET A 93 -1.27 -4.80 5.21
N GLY A 94 -2.58 -4.79 5.42
CA GLY A 94 -3.38 -6.00 5.49
C GLY A 94 -4.51 -5.93 4.46
N SER A 95 -4.69 -7.02 3.71
CA SER A 95 -5.66 -7.19 2.62
C SER A 95 -5.15 -6.80 1.23
N THR A 96 -5.71 -5.80 0.53
CA THR A 96 -5.38 -5.56 -0.89
C THR A 96 -5.17 -4.09 -1.22
N VAL A 97 -3.99 -3.77 -1.75
CA VAL A 97 -3.56 -2.39 -2.07
C VAL A 97 -3.05 -2.31 -3.51
N PHE A 98 -3.42 -1.24 -4.20
CA PHE A 98 -2.99 -0.92 -5.54
C PHE A 98 -1.95 0.20 -5.52
N PHE A 99 -0.85 -0.01 -6.25
CA PHE A 99 0.29 0.88 -6.34
C PHE A 99 0.54 1.31 -7.78
N GLN A 100 0.87 2.59 -7.93
CA GLN A 100 1.48 3.16 -9.12
C GLN A 100 2.66 4.02 -8.68
N ALA A 101 3.76 4.03 -9.43
CA ALA A 101 4.94 4.81 -9.08
C ALA A 101 5.66 5.31 -10.34
N ASP A 102 5.79 6.63 -10.43
CA ASP A 102 6.48 7.33 -11.52
C ASP A 102 7.17 8.59 -10.96
N VAL A 103 8.14 9.15 -11.69
CA VAL A 103 8.90 10.33 -11.29
C VAL A 103 8.09 11.63 -11.34
N GLU A 104 7.09 11.74 -12.24
CA GLU A 104 6.28 12.95 -12.39
C GLU A 104 5.12 12.97 -11.37
N GLU A 105 4.40 11.86 -11.26
CA GLU A 105 3.21 11.78 -10.38
C GLU A 105 3.53 11.31 -8.95
N GLY A 106 4.73 10.76 -8.73
CA GLY A 106 5.13 10.12 -7.47
C GLY A 106 4.56 8.71 -7.30
N MET A 107 4.60 8.20 -6.07
CA MET A 107 3.93 6.96 -5.71
C MET A 107 2.48 7.24 -5.29
N THR A 108 1.54 6.57 -5.92
CA THR A 108 0.14 6.53 -5.50
C THR A 108 -0.15 5.18 -4.85
N VAL A 109 -0.73 5.23 -3.64
CA VAL A 109 -1.14 4.04 -2.88
C VAL A 109 -2.65 4.13 -2.68
N SER A 110 -3.40 3.16 -3.21
CA SER A 110 -4.86 3.07 -3.09
C SER A 110 -5.25 1.79 -2.37
N THR A 111 -5.91 1.92 -1.22
CA THR A 111 -6.37 0.74 -0.47
C THR A 111 -7.72 0.31 -1.03
N LEU A 112 -7.78 -0.89 -1.63
CA LEU A 112 -9.00 -1.43 -2.24
C LEU A 112 -9.84 -2.18 -1.21
N GLU A 113 -9.18 -2.82 -0.26
CA GLU A 113 -9.77 -3.60 0.83
C GLU A 113 -8.81 -3.55 2.02
N GLY A 114 -9.36 -3.48 3.23
CA GLY A 114 -8.58 -3.42 4.47
C GLY A 114 -7.96 -2.06 4.78
N ALA A 115 -6.69 -2.05 5.17
CA ALA A 115 -5.97 -0.84 5.53
C ALA A 115 -4.47 -0.98 5.25
N ALA A 116 -3.83 0.17 5.02
CA ALA A 116 -2.38 0.29 4.94
C ALA A 116 -1.91 1.47 5.81
N ASN A 117 -0.70 1.39 6.33
CA ASN A 117 0.05 2.50 6.87
C ASN A 117 1.29 2.72 6.00
N VAL A 118 1.46 3.93 5.51
CA VAL A 118 2.54 4.28 4.60
C VAL A 118 3.47 5.24 5.30
N SER A 119 4.74 4.88 5.38
CA SER A 119 5.78 5.62 6.09
C SER A 119 6.95 5.93 5.16
N ALA A 120 7.34 7.19 5.12
CA ALA A 120 8.63 7.64 4.58
C ALA A 120 9.42 8.31 5.72
N GLU A 121 10.70 8.60 5.49
CA GLU A 121 11.56 9.26 6.50
C GLU A 121 10.96 10.56 7.07
N LEU A 122 10.08 11.21 6.31
CA LEU A 122 9.51 12.53 6.62
C LEU A 122 8.10 12.47 7.23
N GLY A 123 7.54 11.27 7.45
CA GLY A 123 6.24 11.09 8.11
C GLY A 123 5.48 9.84 7.68
N SER A 124 4.38 9.57 8.37
CA SER A 124 3.49 8.42 8.12
C SER A 124 2.06 8.88 7.85
N GLN A 125 1.32 8.08 7.08
CA GLN A 125 -0.11 8.27 6.87
C GLN A 125 -0.84 6.92 6.76
N PRO A 126 -1.93 6.73 7.52
CA PRO A 126 -2.82 5.60 7.31
C PRO A 126 -3.72 5.83 6.09
N ILE A 127 -3.98 4.76 5.34
CA ILE A 127 -4.80 4.73 4.14
C ILE A 127 -5.83 3.61 4.29
N LEU A 128 -7.06 4.01 4.60
CA LEU A 128 -8.19 3.10 4.75
C LEU A 128 -8.78 2.72 3.39
N ALA A 129 -9.45 1.57 3.30
CA ALA A 129 -10.17 1.17 2.10
C ALA A 129 -11.12 2.27 1.61
N GLY A 130 -11.17 2.49 0.30
CA GLY A 130 -11.94 3.61 -0.27
C GLY A 130 -11.17 4.92 -0.42
N THR A 131 -9.93 4.96 0.07
CA THR A 131 -9.05 6.15 0.00
C THR A 131 -7.72 5.85 -0.70
N TRP A 132 -7.02 6.92 -1.06
CA TRP A 132 -5.68 6.86 -1.63
C TRP A 132 -4.82 8.02 -1.12
N ALA A 133 -3.50 7.84 -1.12
CA ALA A 133 -2.54 8.89 -0.83
C ALA A 133 -1.43 8.94 -1.89
N ARG A 134 -0.75 10.08 -1.95
CA ARG A 134 0.41 10.31 -2.82
C ARG A 134 1.65 10.56 -1.99
N ILE A 135 2.74 9.91 -2.37
CA ILE A 135 4.09 10.14 -1.86
C ILE A 135 4.90 10.75 -3.02
N PRO A 136 5.27 12.03 -2.95
CA PRO A 136 6.12 12.65 -3.96
C PRO A 136 7.48 11.94 -4.04
N LEU A 137 7.90 11.57 -5.24
CA LEU A 137 9.20 10.95 -5.49
C LEU A 137 10.15 11.96 -6.18
N ASP A 138 11.45 11.69 -6.12
CA ASP A 138 12.46 12.39 -6.92
C ASP A 138 12.80 11.63 -8.23
N GLU A 139 13.76 12.14 -8.99
CA GLU A 139 14.22 11.54 -10.26
C GLU A 139 14.80 10.12 -10.09
N SER A 140 15.21 9.74 -8.87
CA SER A 140 15.70 8.40 -8.53
C SER A 140 14.61 7.50 -7.98
N LEU A 141 13.34 7.93 -8.05
CA LEU A 141 12.18 7.26 -7.47
C LEU A 141 12.25 7.13 -5.94
N GLN A 142 12.98 8.00 -5.24
CA GLN A 142 13.03 8.01 -3.77
C GLN A 142 12.01 9.04 -3.22
N PRO A 143 11.32 8.79 -2.09
CA PRO A 143 10.47 9.78 -1.43
C PRO A 143 11.21 11.09 -1.17
N SER A 144 10.70 12.18 -1.74
CA SER A 144 11.23 13.54 -1.55
C SER A 144 10.48 14.32 -0.46
N ARG A 145 9.29 13.86 -0.08
CA ARG A 145 8.42 14.43 0.97
C ARG A 145 7.66 13.34 1.71
N ALA A 146 7.08 13.73 2.84
CA ALA A 146 6.13 12.89 3.58
C ALA A 146 4.95 12.47 2.70
N PRO A 147 4.31 11.31 2.99
CA PRO A 147 3.03 10.97 2.40
C PRO A 147 2.01 12.09 2.59
N GLY A 148 1.30 12.44 1.52
CA GLY A 148 0.20 13.39 1.58
C GLY A 148 -1.00 12.79 2.32
N TRP A 149 -1.89 13.67 2.78
CA TRP A 149 -3.15 13.26 3.38
C TRP A 149 -3.94 12.31 2.47
N PRO A 150 -4.49 11.21 3.01
CA PRO A 150 -5.36 10.34 2.24
C PRO A 150 -6.57 11.13 1.74
N ARG A 151 -7.15 10.73 0.61
CA ARG A 151 -8.37 11.31 0.04
C ARG A 151 -9.27 10.21 -0.46
N PRO A 152 -10.60 10.41 -0.46
CA PRO A 152 -11.49 9.51 -1.18
C PRO A 152 -11.08 9.40 -2.65
N TYR A 153 -11.13 8.19 -3.20
CA TYR A 153 -10.78 7.99 -4.61
C TYR A 153 -11.94 8.26 -5.57
N THR A 154 -12.93 9.09 -5.20
CA THR A 154 -14.10 9.43 -6.02
C THR A 154 -13.70 9.89 -7.43
N CYS A 155 -12.66 10.72 -7.55
CA CYS A 155 -12.14 11.19 -8.84
C CYS A 155 -11.27 10.16 -9.59
N ARG A 156 -11.04 8.98 -9.01
CA ARG A 156 -10.20 7.89 -9.55
C ARG A 156 -10.96 6.57 -9.69
N SER A 157 -12.27 6.52 -9.39
CA SER A 157 -13.07 5.28 -9.35
C SER A 157 -12.93 4.45 -10.63
N ALA A 158 -12.95 5.09 -11.80
CA ALA A 158 -12.80 4.43 -13.10
C ALA A 158 -11.47 3.65 -13.25
N ILE A 159 -10.38 4.13 -12.63
CA ILE A 159 -9.09 3.43 -12.64
C ILE A 159 -9.19 2.13 -11.83
N HIS A 160 -9.84 2.19 -10.67
CA HIS A 160 -9.98 1.06 -9.76
C HIS A 160 -10.97 0.01 -10.28
N GLU A 161 -12.07 0.44 -10.89
CA GLU A 161 -13.07 -0.46 -11.51
C GLU A 161 -12.52 -1.24 -12.72
N ALA A 162 -11.54 -0.68 -13.42
CA ALA A 162 -10.91 -1.32 -14.57
C ALA A 162 -9.86 -2.40 -14.19
N LEU A 163 -9.52 -2.52 -12.91
CA LEU A 163 -8.46 -3.42 -12.45
C LEU A 163 -8.77 -4.90 -12.76
N PRO A 164 -7.79 -5.71 -13.20
CA PRO A 164 -7.99 -7.11 -13.56
C PRO A 164 -8.07 -8.05 -12.34
N LEU A 165 -8.84 -7.68 -11.31
CA LEU A 165 -8.85 -8.34 -9.99
C LEU A 165 -9.37 -9.78 -10.02
N ARG A 166 -10.04 -10.22 -11.10
CA ARG A 166 -10.46 -11.61 -11.30
C ARG A 166 -9.29 -12.60 -11.35
N LEU A 167 -8.07 -12.11 -11.58
CA LEU A 167 -6.85 -12.91 -11.61
C LEU A 167 -6.24 -13.11 -10.21
N LEU A 168 -6.74 -12.40 -9.19
CA LEU A 168 -6.32 -12.61 -7.81
C LEU A 168 -6.81 -13.98 -7.31
N PRO A 169 -6.01 -14.66 -6.47
CA PRO A 169 -6.39 -15.97 -5.92
C PRO A 169 -7.59 -15.87 -4.98
N ARG A 170 -7.74 -14.74 -4.27
CA ARG A 170 -8.94 -14.41 -3.52
C ARG A 170 -9.68 -13.28 -4.24
N SER A 171 -10.96 -13.51 -4.51
CA SER A 171 -11.85 -12.45 -5.00
C SER A 171 -12.05 -11.41 -3.92
N ILE A 172 -12.03 -10.15 -4.31
CA ILE A 172 -12.28 -9.00 -3.43
C ILE A 172 -13.37 -8.15 -4.05
N ASP A 173 -14.15 -7.52 -3.19
CA ASP A 173 -14.99 -6.39 -3.57
C ASP A 173 -14.22 -5.13 -3.24
N ILE A 174 -14.01 -4.28 -4.24
CA ILE A 174 -13.38 -2.96 -4.03
C ILE A 174 -14.33 -2.16 -3.14
N ALA A 175 -13.81 -1.59 -2.05
CA ALA A 175 -14.60 -0.71 -1.19
C ALA A 175 -15.23 0.43 -2.02
N PRO A 176 -16.40 0.97 -1.67
CA PRO A 176 -16.84 2.22 -2.27
C PRO A 176 -15.85 3.36 -1.94
N ALA A 177 -15.92 4.46 -2.68
CA ALA A 177 -15.19 5.66 -2.29
C ALA A 177 -15.68 6.08 -0.91
N MET A 178 -14.74 6.42 -0.02
CA MET A 178 -15.11 6.87 1.30
C MET A 178 -15.99 8.13 1.18
N GLU A 179 -17.14 8.12 1.85
CA GLU A 179 -18.06 9.26 1.87
C GLU A 179 -17.43 10.44 2.62
N ASP A 180 -17.81 11.66 2.25
CA ASP A 180 -17.20 12.89 2.78
C ASP A 180 -17.36 13.00 4.30
N ASP A 181 -18.51 12.60 4.86
CA ASP A 181 -18.78 12.64 6.30
C ASP A 181 -17.91 11.65 7.09
N GLN A 182 -17.73 10.44 6.56
CA GLN A 182 -16.80 9.46 7.13
C GLN A 182 -15.36 9.94 7.01
N PHE A 183 -14.99 10.52 5.86
CA PHE A 183 -13.65 11.04 5.62
C PHE A 183 -13.30 12.20 6.56
N ASP A 184 -14.24 13.11 6.83
CA ASP A 184 -14.07 14.20 7.79
C ASP A 184 -13.74 13.67 9.21
N VAL A 185 -14.38 12.57 9.63
CA VAL A 185 -14.08 11.91 10.91
C VAL A 185 -12.69 11.29 10.90
N VAL A 186 -12.31 10.59 9.81
CA VAL A 186 -10.97 10.01 9.64
C VAL A 186 -9.90 11.11 9.75
N GLN A 187 -10.09 12.22 9.03
CA GLN A 187 -9.15 13.33 9.05
C GLN A 187 -9.03 13.94 10.45
N ALA A 188 -10.17 14.19 11.12
CA ALA A 188 -10.17 14.71 12.48
C ALA A 188 -9.45 13.77 13.47
N ASN A 189 -9.63 12.45 13.33
CA ASN A 189 -8.95 11.47 14.18
C ASN A 189 -7.44 11.45 13.90
N ILE A 190 -6.99 11.52 12.65
CA ILE A 190 -5.55 11.59 12.33
C ILE A 190 -4.96 12.88 12.89
N GLU A 191 -5.61 14.03 12.73
CA GLU A 191 -5.14 15.32 13.27
C GLU A 191 -5.09 15.35 14.81
N ALA A 192 -6.00 14.62 15.46
CA ALA A 192 -6.08 14.52 16.92
C ALA A 192 -5.31 13.33 17.51
N GLU A 193 -4.57 12.57 16.70
CA GLU A 193 -3.84 11.35 17.11
C GLU A 193 -4.77 10.31 17.79
N LEU A 194 -6.02 10.24 17.36
CA LEU A 194 -7.01 9.30 17.86
C LEU A 194 -7.03 8.01 17.02
N PRO A 195 -7.45 6.87 17.61
CA PRO A 195 -7.62 5.63 16.87
C PRO A 195 -8.57 5.79 15.67
N ILE A 196 -8.20 5.17 14.55
CA ILE A 196 -9.03 5.03 13.34
C ILE A 196 -9.42 3.57 13.11
N CYS A 197 -9.66 2.85 14.22
CA CYS A 197 -10.12 1.48 14.29
C CYS A 197 -11.01 1.29 15.53
N GLY A 198 -11.75 0.17 15.59
CA GLY A 198 -12.52 -0.24 16.76
C GLY A 198 -13.79 0.57 17.03
N GLN A 199 -14.23 1.36 16.05
CA GLN A 199 -15.46 2.17 16.09
C GLN A 199 -16.37 1.78 14.91
N GLU A 200 -17.66 2.11 15.01
CA GLU A 200 -18.60 1.87 13.91
C GLU A 200 -18.14 2.63 12.65
N GLY A 201 -18.10 1.94 11.51
CA GLY A 201 -17.58 2.49 10.26
C GLY A 201 -16.05 2.43 10.09
N PHE A 202 -15.31 1.96 11.10
CA PHE A 202 -13.86 1.76 11.04
C PHE A 202 -13.47 0.27 11.10
N PRO A 203 -12.26 -0.10 10.62
CA PRO A 203 -11.76 -1.46 10.74
C PRO A 203 -11.57 -1.92 12.20
N ASP A 204 -11.49 -3.23 12.43
CA ASP A 204 -11.13 -3.76 13.75
C ASP A 204 -9.66 -3.47 14.08
N CYS A 205 -9.40 -3.06 15.32
CA CYS A 205 -8.04 -2.82 15.81
C CYS A 205 -7.24 -4.11 16.04
N GLU A 206 -7.88 -5.28 16.10
CA GLU A 206 -7.20 -6.57 16.14
C GLU A 206 -6.58 -6.93 14.78
N ASP A 207 -7.29 -6.64 13.69
CA ASP A 207 -6.82 -6.89 12.33
C ASP A 207 -5.76 -5.87 11.88
N TYR A 208 -5.85 -4.64 12.40
CA TYR A 208 -4.97 -3.53 12.02
C TYR A 208 -4.42 -2.79 13.25
N PRO A 209 -3.46 -3.38 13.99
CA PRO A 209 -2.90 -2.78 15.20
C PRO A 209 -2.30 -1.39 14.99
N PHE A 210 -1.74 -1.13 13.81
CA PHE A 210 -1.15 0.16 13.42
C PHE A 210 -2.16 1.33 13.35
N LEU A 211 -3.47 1.04 13.40
CA LEU A 211 -4.53 2.07 13.39
C LEU A 211 -4.95 2.56 14.80
N ARG A 212 -4.36 2.02 15.87
CA ARG A 212 -4.73 2.35 17.27
C ARG A 212 -4.26 3.74 17.75
N GLY A 213 -3.59 4.52 16.92
CA GLY A 213 -3.01 5.82 17.32
C GLY A 213 -1.66 5.71 18.01
N ASP A 214 -1.38 4.60 18.70
CA ASP A 214 -0.12 4.36 19.42
C ASP A 214 1.11 4.12 18.49
N HIS A 215 0.92 4.01 17.18
CA HIS A 215 1.93 3.57 16.21
C HIS A 215 2.27 4.59 15.11
N GLN A 216 1.82 5.84 15.20
CA GLN A 216 2.25 6.87 14.24
C GLN A 216 3.67 7.43 14.49
N CYS A 217 4.39 6.91 15.50
CA CYS A 217 5.79 7.25 15.78
C CYS A 217 6.76 6.06 15.59
N LEU A 218 7.01 5.68 14.35
CA LEU A 218 8.20 4.92 13.91
C LEU A 218 8.51 5.47 12.50
N LEU A 219 9.56 6.25 12.19
CA LEU A 219 10.89 6.41 12.75
C LEU A 219 11.38 7.86 12.50
N VAL A 220 11.31 8.74 13.50
CA VAL A 220 12.38 9.73 13.68
C VAL A 220 13.30 9.10 14.72
N GLN A 221 14.58 8.99 14.39
CA GLN A 221 15.61 8.36 15.21
C GLN A 221 15.42 8.65 16.72
N GLY A 222 15.48 7.60 17.56
CA GLY A 222 15.15 7.67 19.00
C GLY A 222 15.92 8.75 19.82
N PRO A 223 15.61 8.93 21.12
CA PRO A 223 14.96 8.00 22.03
C PRO A 223 13.59 8.46 22.58
N LEU A 224 12.82 7.44 23.01
CA LEU A 224 11.82 7.38 24.08
C LEU A 224 10.82 8.55 24.19
N CYS A 225 9.55 8.19 23.95
CA CYS A 225 8.42 8.91 24.52
C CYS A 225 8.65 9.10 26.04
N ASP A 226 8.65 10.36 26.48
CA ASP A 226 8.33 10.75 27.87
C ASP A 226 6.83 11.06 27.95
#